data_AF-A0A3B0B1Y5-F1
#
_entry.id   AF-A0A3B0B1Y5-F1
#
_cell.length_a   1.000
_cell.length_b   1.000
_cell.length_c   1.000
_cell.angle_alpha   90.00
_cell.angle_beta   90.00
_cell.angle_gamma   90.00
#
_symmetry.space_group_name_H-M   'P 1'
#
loop_
_entity.id
_entity.type
_entity.pdbx_description
1 polymer ?
#
loop_
_entity_poly.entity_id
_entity_poly.type
_entity_poly.pdbx_seq_one_letter_code
_entity_poly.pdbx_strand_id
1 'polypeptide(L)'
;MIKSSNRDAFYYADYSLRIGDDFPLDVYYTENADGDLMRVHYRVSRTPSRKEFVVRPLRGSTDVDRANMMNSFERALQSFRRFEAHGLVNRKWNRAGRFWIYYAHLGTRVTDPLTQLELEMMIDLISELRREFSA
;
A
#
# COMPACT_ATOMS: atom_id res chain seq x y z
N MET A 1 23.57 10.55 18.05
CA MET A 1 23.41 11.70 17.13
C MET A 1 23.22 11.16 15.72
N ILE A 2 21.98 10.89 15.29
CA ILE A 2 21.71 10.29 13.97
C ILE A 2 21.62 11.43 12.96
N LYS A 3 22.68 11.61 12.15
CA LYS A 3 22.63 12.42 10.93
C LYS A 3 21.83 11.65 9.87
N SER A 4 20.51 11.67 9.97
CA SER A 4 19.64 11.32 8.84
C SER A 4 19.73 12.46 7.83
N SER A 5 20.73 12.42 6.95
CA SER A 5 20.86 13.39 5.87
C SER A 5 19.59 13.34 5.03
N ASN A 6 18.96 14.50 4.84
CA ASN A 6 17.73 14.75 4.09
C ASN A 6 17.88 14.48 2.56
N ARG A 7 18.74 13.54 2.16
CA ARG A 7 19.09 13.22 0.76
C ARG A 7 17.92 12.63 -0.01
N ASP A 8 16.98 11.96 0.67
CA ASP A 8 15.82 11.35 0.02
C ASP A 8 14.79 12.40 -0.43
N ALA A 9 14.70 13.56 0.25
CA ALA A 9 13.78 14.63 -0.11
C ALA A 9 14.09 15.26 -1.49
N PHE A 10 15.36 15.26 -1.91
CA PHE A 10 15.78 15.83 -3.19
C PHE A 10 15.60 14.87 -4.37
N TYR A 11 15.46 13.57 -4.13
CA TYR A 11 15.48 12.55 -5.20
C TYR A 11 14.22 12.58 -6.08
N TYR A 12 13.10 13.04 -5.52
CA TYR A 12 11.81 13.14 -6.22
C TYR A 12 11.24 14.56 -6.20
N ALA A 13 12.10 15.58 -6.04
CA ALA A 13 11.68 16.96 -5.85
C ALA A 13 10.86 17.53 -7.04
N ASP A 14 11.03 16.96 -8.23
CA ASP A 14 10.34 17.36 -9.45
C ASP A 14 9.14 16.46 -9.81
N TYR A 15 8.78 15.52 -8.93
CA TYR A 15 7.62 14.65 -9.16
C TYR A 15 6.33 15.32 -8.70
N SER A 16 5.29 15.26 -9.54
CA SER A 16 3.94 15.61 -9.17
C SER A 16 3.28 14.51 -8.34
N LEU A 17 2.36 14.92 -7.49
CA LEU A 17 1.65 14.06 -6.56
C LEU A 17 0.15 14.19 -6.81
N ARG A 18 -0.54 13.05 -6.88
CA ARG A 18 -2.00 13.06 -6.84
C ARG A 18 -2.59 11.83 -6.16
N ILE A 19 -3.80 12.03 -5.66
CA ILE A 19 -4.69 10.96 -5.24
C ILE A 19 -5.50 10.55 -6.48
N GLY A 20 -5.56 9.26 -6.77
CA GLY A 20 -6.43 8.71 -7.79
C GLY A 20 -7.63 7.99 -7.16
N ASP A 21 -8.55 7.57 -8.02
CA ASP A 21 -9.71 6.78 -7.64
C ASP A 21 -9.29 5.42 -7.06
N ASP A 22 -10.25 4.79 -6.38
CA ASP A 22 -10.10 3.47 -5.77
C ASP A 22 -9.52 2.46 -6.77
N PHE A 23 -8.47 1.76 -6.34
CA PHE A 23 -7.88 0.69 -7.11
C PHE A 23 -8.76 -0.56 -6.98
N PRO A 24 -8.99 -1.33 -8.08
CA PRO A 24 -9.99 -2.42 -8.11
C PRO A 24 -9.54 -3.70 -7.38
N LEU A 25 -8.70 -3.58 -6.36
CA LEU A 25 -8.31 -4.66 -5.47
C LEU A 25 -8.88 -4.33 -4.09
N ASP A 26 -9.42 -5.34 -3.42
CA ASP A 26 -9.95 -5.20 -2.06
C ASP A 26 -8.84 -5.01 -1.04
N VAL A 27 -9.17 -4.37 0.08
CA VAL A 27 -8.33 -4.40 1.29
C VAL A 27 -8.05 -5.85 1.68
N TYR A 28 -6.80 -6.16 2.05
CA TYR A 28 -6.40 -7.51 2.43
C TYR A 28 -5.33 -7.49 3.53
N TYR A 29 -5.12 -8.64 4.15
CA TYR A 29 -4.10 -8.83 5.18
C TYR A 29 -2.94 -9.66 4.63
N THR A 30 -1.74 -9.34 5.08
CA THR A 30 -0.52 -10.07 4.71
C THR A 30 0.47 -10.00 5.86
N GLU A 31 1.35 -10.97 5.98
CA GLU A 31 2.47 -10.91 6.92
C GLU A 31 3.66 -10.19 6.28
N ASN A 32 4.37 -9.38 7.06
CA ASN A 32 5.66 -8.85 6.65
C ASN A 32 6.78 -9.89 6.84
N ALA A 33 8.01 -9.54 6.50
CA ALA A 33 9.17 -10.43 6.65
C ALA A 33 9.48 -10.83 8.11
N ASP A 34 8.98 -10.06 9.07
CA ASP A 34 9.16 -10.28 10.51
C ASP A 34 7.99 -11.07 11.14
N GLY A 35 6.99 -11.47 10.33
CA GLY A 35 5.79 -12.19 10.79
C GLY A 35 4.68 -11.29 11.34
N ASP A 36 4.81 -9.97 11.23
CA ASP A 36 3.77 -9.05 11.67
C ASP A 36 2.62 -8.98 10.66
N LEU A 37 1.40 -9.01 11.19
CA LEU A 37 0.20 -8.80 10.39
C LEU A 37 0.10 -7.35 9.92
N MET A 38 -0.05 -7.18 8.61
CA MET A 38 -0.20 -5.91 7.91
C MET A 38 -1.56 -5.86 7.22
N ARG A 39 -2.32 -4.79 7.47
CA ARG A 39 -3.56 -4.50 6.76
C ARG A 39 -3.29 -3.57 5.59
N VAL A 40 -3.24 -4.14 4.39
CA VAL A 40 -2.96 -3.42 3.15
C VAL A 40 -4.22 -2.74 2.66
N HIS A 41 -4.19 -1.41 2.54
CA HIS A 41 -5.36 -0.60 2.18
C HIS A 41 -5.08 0.48 1.12
N TYR A 42 -3.85 0.60 0.61
CA TYR A 42 -3.58 1.50 -0.50
C TYR A 42 -2.40 1.05 -1.35
N ARG A 43 -2.34 1.60 -2.56
CA ARG A 43 -1.26 1.39 -3.52
C ARG A 43 -0.60 2.73 -3.84
N VAL A 44 0.72 2.75 -3.79
CA VAL A 44 1.52 3.86 -4.32
C VAL A 44 2.12 3.43 -5.65
N SER A 45 1.91 4.23 -6.70
CA SER A 45 2.49 4.00 -8.01
C SER A 45 3.37 5.17 -8.43
N ARG A 46 4.53 4.88 -9.01
CA ARG A 46 5.47 5.83 -9.59
C ARG A 46 5.55 5.60 -11.10
N THR A 47 5.40 6.68 -11.86
CA THR A 47 5.63 6.67 -13.31
C THR A 47 6.80 7.60 -13.65
N PRO A 48 8.03 7.07 -13.83
CA PRO A 48 9.22 7.92 -13.98
C PRO A 48 9.17 8.84 -15.20
N SER A 49 8.68 8.35 -16.34
CA SER A 49 8.59 9.15 -17.58
C SER A 49 7.63 10.34 -17.46
N ARG A 50 6.68 10.28 -16.52
CA ARG A 50 5.72 11.35 -16.24
C ARG A 50 6.08 12.17 -15.01
N LYS A 51 7.14 11.77 -14.30
CA LYS A 51 7.51 12.33 -12.99
C LYS A 51 6.28 12.44 -12.08
N GLU A 52 5.53 11.36 -11.95
CA GLU A 52 4.26 11.36 -11.21
C GLU A 52 4.25 10.22 -10.18
N PHE A 53 3.75 10.53 -8.98
CA PHE A 53 3.23 9.55 -8.05
C PHE A 53 1.71 9.61 -7.97
N VAL A 54 1.09 8.44 -7.98
CA VAL A 54 -0.35 8.27 -7.79
C VAL A 54 -0.59 7.35 -6.61
N VAL A 55 -1.29 7.87 -5.61
CA VAL A 55 -1.81 7.08 -4.49
C VAL A 55 -3.22 6.68 -4.80
N ARG A 56 -3.54 5.40 -4.62
CA ARG A 56 -4.92 4.93 -4.77
C ARG A 56 -5.29 4.09 -3.55
N PRO A 57 -6.36 4.43 -2.84
CA PRO A 57 -6.93 3.55 -1.83
C PRO A 57 -7.43 2.26 -2.51
N LEU A 58 -7.43 1.17 -1.75
CA LEU A 58 -8.02 -0.10 -2.18
C LEU A 58 -9.54 -0.06 -1.95
N ARG A 59 -10.29 -0.90 -2.68
CA ARG A 59 -11.73 -1.02 -2.45
C ARG A 59 -11.99 -1.53 -1.03
N GLY A 60 -12.92 -0.88 -0.32
CA GLY A 60 -13.19 -1.17 1.09
C GLY A 60 -12.31 -0.42 2.08
N SER A 61 -11.48 0.54 1.62
CA SER A 61 -10.78 1.47 2.51
C SER A 61 -11.76 2.40 3.21
N THR A 62 -11.64 2.49 4.52
CA THR A 62 -12.45 3.38 5.38
C THR A 62 -11.98 4.84 5.27
N ASP A 63 -12.74 5.79 5.81
CA ASP A 63 -12.32 7.20 5.85
C ASP A 63 -11.06 7.39 6.72
N VAL A 64 -10.92 6.60 7.78
CA VAL A 64 -9.72 6.56 8.61
C VAL A 64 -8.51 6.05 7.81
N ASP A 65 -8.70 5.03 6.97
CA ASP A 65 -7.66 4.53 6.07
C ASP A 65 -7.21 5.60 5.09
N ARG A 66 -8.16 6.35 4.51
CA ARG A 66 -7.85 7.45 3.58
C ARG A 66 -7.07 8.57 4.27
N ALA A 67 -7.41 8.90 5.52
CA ALA A 67 -6.65 9.87 6.31
C ALA A 67 -5.23 9.37 6.64
N ASN A 68 -5.09 8.11 7.05
CA ASN A 68 -3.79 7.49 7.37
C ASN A 68 -2.90 7.32 6.14
N MET A 69 -3.48 7.00 4.99
CA MET A 69 -2.82 6.94 3.70
C MET A 69 -2.14 8.27 3.38
N MET A 70 -2.82 9.40 3.59
CA MET A 70 -2.24 10.73 3.34
C MET A 70 -1.02 11.00 4.21
N ASN A 71 -1.11 10.71 5.50
CA ASN A 71 0.01 10.85 6.44
C ASN A 71 1.18 9.92 6.11
N SER A 72 0.87 8.70 5.66
CA SER A 72 1.87 7.70 5.28
C SER A 72 2.52 8.00 3.94
N PHE A 73 1.81 8.67 3.03
CA PHE A 73 2.28 8.90 1.68
C PHE A 73 3.46 9.89 1.60
N GLU A 74 3.43 10.97 2.39
CA GLU A 74 4.58 11.90 2.47
C GLU A 74 5.85 11.17 2.93
N ARG A 75 5.71 10.23 3.88
CA ARG A 75 6.80 9.36 4.34
C ARG A 75 7.17 8.30 3.31
N ALA A 76 6.19 7.78 2.57
CA ALA A 76 6.37 6.78 1.53
C ALA A 76 7.17 7.32 0.35
N LEU A 77 7.02 8.60 -0.03
CA LEU A 77 7.85 9.23 -1.09
C LEU A 77 9.34 9.17 -0.73
N GLN A 78 9.67 9.56 0.50
CA GLN A 78 11.04 9.51 1.01
C GLN A 78 11.55 8.05 1.08
N SER A 79 10.65 7.11 1.33
CA SER A 79 10.99 5.69 1.53
C SER A 79 10.90 4.84 0.25
N PHE A 80 10.32 5.34 -0.84
CA PHE A 80 10.02 4.53 -2.03
C PHE A 80 11.29 3.96 -2.67
N ARG A 81 12.38 4.75 -2.68
CA ARG A 81 13.70 4.27 -3.13
C ARG A 81 14.21 3.12 -2.26
N ARG A 82 13.95 3.16 -0.94
CA ARG A 82 14.32 2.07 -0.03
C ARG A 82 13.47 0.84 -0.31
N PHE A 83 12.16 1.01 -0.56
CA PHE A 83 11.30 -0.10 -0.98
C PHE A 83 11.82 -0.77 -2.26
N GLU A 84 12.27 0.01 -3.25
CA GLU A 84 12.91 -0.54 -4.46
C GLU A 84 14.18 -1.33 -4.12
N ALA A 85 15.06 -0.78 -3.27
CA ALA A 85 16.30 -1.43 -2.86
C ALA A 85 16.06 -2.74 -2.08
N HIS A 86 14.94 -2.85 -1.35
CA HIS A 86 14.55 -4.03 -0.59
C HIS A 86 13.64 -5.01 -1.39
N GLY A 87 13.42 -4.78 -2.68
CA GLY A 87 12.61 -5.68 -3.52
C GLY A 87 11.11 -5.64 -3.24
N LEU A 88 10.62 -4.63 -2.51
CA LEU A 88 9.20 -4.45 -2.18
C LEU A 88 8.41 -3.75 -3.29
N VAL A 89 9.10 -3.29 -4.34
CA VAL A 89 8.49 -2.59 -5.48
C VAL A 89 8.40 -3.51 -6.67
N ASN A 90 7.18 -3.66 -7.15
CA ASN A 90 6.85 -4.36 -8.38
C ASN A 90 6.89 -3.39 -9.57
N ARG A 91 7.05 -3.92 -10.78
CA ARG A 91 6.96 -3.13 -12.02
C ARG A 91 5.99 -3.75 -13.01
N LYS A 92 5.26 -2.90 -13.73
CA LYS A 92 4.35 -3.28 -14.81
C LYS A 92 4.55 -2.37 -16.02
N TRP A 93 4.60 -2.95 -17.21
CA TRP A 93 4.60 -2.18 -18.45
C TRP A 93 3.18 -1.76 -18.84
N ASN A 94 2.96 -0.46 -19.05
CA ASN A 94 1.74 0.05 -19.64
C ASN A 94 1.90 0.13 -21.17
N ARG A 95 1.21 -0.76 -21.89
CA ARG A 95 1.23 -0.81 -23.36
C ARG A 95 0.57 0.41 -24.01
N ALA A 96 -0.58 0.84 -23.49
CA ALA A 96 -1.35 1.95 -24.04
C ALA A 96 -0.58 3.28 -23.91
N GLY A 97 0.09 3.47 -22.78
CA GLY A 97 0.88 4.66 -22.51
C GLY A 97 2.35 4.57 -22.91
N ARG A 98 2.86 3.37 -23.22
CA ARG A 98 4.28 3.08 -23.49
C ARG A 98 5.24 3.54 -22.38
N PHE A 99 4.93 3.19 -21.13
CA PHE A 99 5.81 3.48 -19.99
C PHE A 99 5.78 2.41 -18.90
N TRP A 100 6.84 2.37 -18.09
CA TRP A 100 6.91 1.54 -16.90
C TRP A 100 6.19 2.22 -15.72
N ILE A 101 5.40 1.43 -15.01
CA ILE A 101 4.78 1.80 -13.73
C ILE A 101 5.43 0.95 -12.64
N TYR A 102 6.03 1.60 -11.67
CA TYR A 102 6.57 0.99 -10.46
C TYR A 102 5.55 1.14 -9.35
N TYR A 103 5.35 0.13 -8.51
CA TYR A 103 4.34 0.21 -7.46
C TYR A 103 4.61 -0.68 -6.26
N ALA A 104 4.10 -0.25 -5.11
CA ALA A 104 4.05 -1.03 -3.88
C ALA A 104 2.63 -0.98 -3.30
N HIS A 105 2.19 -2.09 -2.72
CA HIS A 105 1.01 -2.12 -1.88
C HIS A 105 1.44 -1.88 -0.44
N LEU A 106 0.79 -0.94 0.23
CA LEU A 106 1.18 -0.46 1.55
C LEU A 106 -0.05 -0.45 2.47
N GLY A 107 0.24 -0.44 3.76
CA GLY A 107 -0.78 -0.62 4.78
C GLY A 107 -0.30 -0.19 6.16
N THR A 108 -1.15 -0.44 7.14
CA THR A 108 -0.86 -0.24 8.55
C THR A 108 -0.53 -1.57 9.20
N ARG A 109 0.45 -1.57 10.10
CA ARG A 109 0.70 -2.70 10.98
C ARG A 109 -0.48 -2.85 11.92
N VAL A 110 -0.98 -4.06 12.08
CA VAL A 110 -1.99 -4.39 13.08
C VAL A 110 -1.24 -4.56 14.40
N THR A 111 -1.41 -3.60 15.32
CA THR A 111 -0.67 -3.57 16.60
C THR A 111 -1.37 -4.30 17.74
N ASP A 112 -2.61 -4.76 17.56
CA ASP A 112 -3.41 -5.38 18.61
C ASP A 112 -3.66 -6.88 18.33
N PRO A 113 -3.14 -7.78 19.17
CA PRO A 113 -3.41 -9.22 19.09
C PRO A 113 -4.90 -9.57 19.16
N LEU A 114 -5.72 -8.75 19.83
CA LEU A 114 -7.17 -8.98 19.93
C LEU A 114 -7.87 -8.68 18.60
N THR A 115 -7.45 -7.62 17.91
CA THR A 115 -7.98 -7.28 16.57
C THR A 115 -7.57 -8.35 15.55
N GLN A 116 -6.40 -8.97 15.69
CA GLN A 116 -6.01 -10.13 14.89
C GLN A 116 -6.93 -11.34 15.13
N LEU A 117 -7.23 -11.65 16.40
CA LEU A 117 -8.16 -12.73 16.76
C LEU A 117 -9.58 -12.48 16.21
N GLU A 118 -10.09 -11.24 16.33
CA GLU A 118 -11.40 -10.87 15.77
C GLU A 118 -11.45 -11.03 14.25
N LEU A 119 -10.37 -10.67 13.54
CA LEU A 119 -10.29 -10.84 12.09
C LEU A 119 -10.24 -12.31 11.67
N GLU A 120 -9.48 -13.14 12.37
CA GLU A 120 -9.43 -14.59 12.13
C GLU A 120 -10.82 -15.22 12.34
N MET A 121 -11.51 -14.87 13.42
CA MET A 121 -12.88 -15.34 13.69
C MET A 121 -13.90 -14.88 12.63
N MET A 122 -13.79 -13.64 12.14
CA MET A 122 -14.67 -13.15 11.08
C MET A 122 -14.44 -13.85 9.74
N ILE A 123 -13.19 -14.18 9.40
CA ILE A 123 -12.84 -14.91 8.17
C ILE A 123 -13.38 -16.35 8.22
N ASP A 124 -13.27 -17.01 9.36
CA ASP A 124 -13.80 -18.36 9.56
C ASP A 124 -15.33 -18.37 9.46
N LEU A 125 -16.01 -17.40 10.08
CA LEU A 125 -17.47 -17.28 10.00
C LEU A 125 -17.98 -17.05 8.56
N ILE A 126 -17.28 -16.21 7.77
CA ILE A 126 -17.64 -15.96 6.36
C ILE A 126 -17.38 -17.21 5.51
N SER A 127 -16.33 -17.97 5.81
CA SER A 127 -15.98 -19.23 5.16
C SER A 127 -17.05 -20.31 5.39
N GLU A 128 -17.56 -20.41 6.62
CA GLU A 128 -18.64 -21.33 6.98
C GLU A 128 -19.96 -20.96 6.32
N LEU A 129 -20.37 -19.69 6.40
CA LEU A 129 -21.58 -19.19 5.73
C LEU A 129 -21.53 -19.44 4.21
N ARG A 130 -20.38 -19.22 3.55
CA ARG A 130 -20.25 -19.50 2.12
C ARG A 130 -20.39 -20.98 1.76
N ARG A 131 -20.00 -21.90 2.65
CA ARG A 131 -20.20 -23.34 2.43
C ARG A 131 -21.67 -23.72 2.53
N GLU A 132 -22.42 -23.12 3.46
CA GLU A 132 -23.86 -23.37 3.60
C GLU A 132 -24.67 -22.80 2.44
N PHE A 133 -24.29 -21.65 1.87
CA PHE A 133 -25.00 -21.07 0.70
C PHE A 133 -24.57 -21.64 -0.66
N SER A 134 -23.59 -22.55 -0.69
CA SER A 134 -23.14 -23.24 -1.91
C SER A 134 -23.53 -24.73 -1.94
N ALA A 135 -24.27 -25.20 -0.93
CA ALA A 135 -24.86 -26.54 -0.82
C ALA A 135 -26.34 -26.50 -1.19
#